data_AF-A0A1F8AWF1-F1
#
_entry.id   AF-A0A1F8AWF1-F1
#
_cell.length_a   1.000
_cell.length_b   1.000
_cell.length_c   1.000
_cell.angle_alpha   90.00
_cell.angle_beta   90.00
_cell.angle_gamma   90.00
#
_symmetry.space_group_name_H-M   'P 1'
#
loop_
_entity.id
_entity.type
_entity.pdbx_description
1 polymer ?
#
loop_
_entity_poly.entity_id
_entity_poly.type
_entity_poly.pdbx_seq_one_letter_code
_entity_poly.pdbx_strand_id
1 'polypeptide(L)'
;MGEIGETRSRLPVEWDKTVLAIGRLKEKGLYEEPDRESRRGYYLGRPIIGRDTPINGGIYVGGGEREAIVVDDSDKGSPLQAVYLELLQMRTAAVKRGESFKGAILSDVFDLVQKRLPYNRQKEFEIERKVRPMPDQPISLDVYLREKGGVCRHQALLAAYLLERLGREGKVRGKVSIDRNFVGGRGGHAWVRYVNSAGMVFILDPANGLISELRNIDPSLQRFYERPKGFLSKLLGR
;
A
#
# COMPACT_ATOMS: atom_id res chain seq x y z
N MET A 1 44.25 -20.12 -6.67
CA MET A 1 43.45 -20.80 -5.64
C MET A 1 43.25 -19.81 -4.49
N GLY A 2 42.08 -19.31 -4.14
CA GLY A 2 40.75 -19.46 -4.71
C GLY A 2 39.95 -18.17 -4.44
N GLU A 3 39.10 -17.82 -5.40
CA GLU A 3 38.12 -16.75 -5.30
C GLU A 3 37.06 -17.13 -4.26
N ILE A 4 36.81 -16.25 -3.30
CA ILE A 4 35.77 -16.44 -2.29
C ILE A 4 34.48 -15.88 -2.88
N GLY A 5 33.55 -16.79 -3.17
CA GLY A 5 32.38 -16.56 -4.01
C GLY A 5 31.36 -15.57 -3.46
N GLU A 6 30.91 -14.69 -4.35
CA GLU A 6 29.63 -14.00 -4.23
C GLU A 6 28.49 -15.02 -4.24
N THR A 7 27.97 -15.34 -3.05
CA THR A 7 26.65 -15.98 -2.91
C THR A 7 25.73 -15.06 -2.11
N ARG A 8 25.42 -13.89 -2.68
CA ARG A 8 24.23 -13.14 -2.28
C ARG A 8 23.02 -13.89 -2.83
N SER A 9 22.22 -14.41 -1.91
CA SER A 9 21.06 -15.28 -2.14
C SER A 9 20.15 -14.83 -3.29
N ARG A 10 20.16 -15.59 -4.40
CA ARG A 10 19.21 -15.49 -5.51
C ARG A 10 17.86 -16.14 -5.15
N LEU A 11 17.23 -15.71 -4.04
CA LEU A 11 15.90 -16.21 -3.72
C LEU A 11 14.87 -15.55 -4.66
N PRO A 12 13.97 -16.33 -5.29
CA PRO A 12 12.99 -15.80 -6.22
C PRO A 12 12.04 -14.83 -5.49
N VAL A 13 11.77 -13.68 -6.12
CA VAL A 13 10.75 -12.74 -5.65
C VAL A 13 9.39 -13.36 -5.99
N GLU A 14 8.61 -13.75 -4.99
CA GLU A 14 7.20 -14.12 -5.23
C GLU A 14 6.40 -12.84 -5.43
N TRP A 15 5.88 -12.68 -6.64
CA TRP A 15 5.11 -11.51 -7.04
C TRP A 15 3.64 -11.65 -6.68
N ASP A 16 3.06 -10.55 -6.19
CA ASP A 16 1.63 -10.40 -5.92
C ASP A 16 1.09 -11.38 -4.87
N LYS A 17 1.46 -11.12 -3.61
CA LYS A 17 0.92 -11.87 -2.45
C LYS A 17 -0.62 -11.87 -2.39
N THR A 18 -1.33 -10.98 -3.10
CA THR A 18 -2.80 -10.96 -3.07
C THR A 18 -3.36 -12.24 -3.68
N VAL A 19 -2.66 -12.85 -4.65
CA VAL A 19 -3.04 -14.15 -5.21
C VAL A 19 -3.04 -15.25 -4.15
N LEU A 20 -2.02 -15.30 -3.27
CA LEU A 20 -1.99 -16.27 -2.16
C LEU A 20 -3.12 -16.03 -1.16
N ALA A 21 -3.43 -14.76 -0.87
CA ALA A 21 -4.55 -14.43 0.01
C ALA A 21 -5.88 -14.91 -0.57
N ILE A 22 -6.13 -14.65 -1.86
CA ILE A 22 -7.33 -15.10 -2.57
C ILE A 22 -7.42 -16.63 -2.58
N GLY A 23 -6.33 -17.34 -2.92
CA GLY A 23 -6.31 -18.81 -2.94
C GLY A 23 -6.73 -19.40 -1.60
N ARG A 24 -6.15 -18.90 -0.51
CA ARG A 24 -6.48 -19.31 0.86
C ARG A 24 -7.94 -19.00 1.25
N LEU A 25 -8.47 -17.84 0.85
CA LEU A 25 -9.87 -17.49 1.11
C LEU A 25 -10.84 -18.40 0.33
N LYS A 26 -10.50 -18.76 -0.91
CA LYS A 26 -11.27 -19.72 -1.72
C LYS A 26 -11.30 -21.10 -1.06
N GLU A 27 -10.16 -21.60 -0.61
CA GLU A 27 -10.05 -22.89 0.10
C GLU A 27 -10.92 -22.95 1.36
N LYS A 28 -11.10 -21.81 2.03
CA LYS A 28 -11.95 -21.67 3.22
C LYS A 28 -13.42 -21.39 2.94
N GLY A 29 -13.82 -21.21 1.67
CA GLY A 29 -15.19 -20.81 1.31
C GLY A 29 -15.58 -19.40 1.78
N LEU A 30 -14.60 -18.53 2.02
CA LEU A 30 -14.80 -17.15 2.50
C LEU A 30 -14.68 -16.10 1.39
N TYR A 31 -14.37 -16.55 0.17
CA TYR A 31 -14.16 -15.71 -1.00
C TYR A 31 -15.44 -15.51 -1.80
N GLU A 32 -15.70 -14.27 -2.20
CA GLU A 32 -16.77 -13.89 -3.12
C GLU A 32 -16.15 -13.54 -4.48
N GLU A 33 -16.71 -14.08 -5.57
CA GLU A 33 -16.10 -13.97 -6.90
C GLU A 33 -16.05 -12.53 -7.45
N PRO A 34 -15.11 -12.22 -8.38
CA PRO A 34 -14.98 -10.90 -8.99
C PRO A 34 -16.20 -10.45 -9.78
N ASP A 35 -16.37 -9.13 -9.86
CA ASP A 35 -17.35 -8.48 -10.73
C ASP A 35 -16.74 -7.26 -11.46
N ARG A 36 -17.59 -6.37 -11.98
CA ARG A 36 -17.15 -5.15 -12.68
C ARG A 36 -16.48 -4.12 -11.77
N GLU A 37 -16.82 -4.12 -10.49
CA GLU A 37 -16.34 -3.16 -9.49
C GLU A 37 -15.09 -3.68 -8.79
N SER A 38 -15.02 -4.99 -8.50
CA SER A 38 -13.86 -5.64 -7.91
C SER A 38 -13.29 -6.76 -8.78
N ARG A 39 -12.22 -6.45 -9.49
CA ARG A 39 -11.47 -7.43 -10.30
C ARG A 39 -10.80 -8.55 -9.47
N ARG A 40 -10.75 -8.39 -8.15
CA ARG A 40 -10.14 -9.36 -7.23
C ARG A 40 -11.15 -10.08 -6.36
N GLY A 41 -12.46 -9.84 -6.56
CA GLY A 41 -13.50 -10.39 -5.71
C GLY A 41 -13.60 -9.69 -4.37
N TYR A 42 -14.33 -10.30 -3.45
CA TYR A 42 -14.65 -9.72 -2.16
C TYR A 42 -14.28 -10.66 -1.01
N TYR A 43 -14.10 -10.05 0.15
CA TYR A 43 -14.00 -10.73 1.43
C TYR A 43 -14.84 -9.95 2.43
N LEU A 44 -15.82 -10.61 3.04
CA LEU A 44 -16.78 -10.00 3.97
C LEU A 44 -17.49 -8.79 3.35
N GLY A 45 -17.92 -8.91 2.09
CA GLY A 45 -18.62 -7.87 1.34
C GLY A 45 -17.76 -6.68 0.92
N ARG A 46 -16.44 -6.72 1.13
CA ARG A 46 -15.51 -5.63 0.77
C ARG A 46 -14.59 -6.03 -0.38
N PRO A 47 -14.36 -5.13 -1.36
CA PRO A 47 -13.47 -5.42 -2.47
C PRO A 47 -12.04 -5.65 -1.97
N ILE A 48 -11.40 -6.72 -2.44
CA ILE A 48 -10.04 -7.07 -2.00
C ILE A 48 -9.03 -6.10 -2.61
N ILE A 49 -8.30 -5.41 -1.74
CA ILE A 49 -7.24 -4.48 -2.11
C ILE A 49 -6.01 -5.26 -2.60
N GLY A 50 -5.56 -4.94 -3.81
CA GLY A 50 -4.33 -5.45 -4.40
C GLY A 50 -3.77 -4.47 -5.43
N ARG A 51 -2.96 -4.98 -6.35
CA ARG A 51 -2.41 -4.15 -7.42
C ARG A 51 -3.53 -3.62 -8.30
N ASP A 52 -3.47 -2.32 -8.58
CA ASP A 52 -4.35 -1.61 -9.52
C ASP A 52 -5.85 -1.74 -9.22
N THR A 53 -6.23 -2.03 -7.96
CA THR A 53 -7.62 -2.00 -7.48
C THR A 53 -7.90 -0.68 -6.76
N PRO A 54 -9.18 -0.31 -6.55
CA PRO A 54 -9.55 0.72 -5.58
C PRO A 54 -9.04 0.40 -4.17
N ILE A 55 -8.76 1.43 -3.37
CA ILE A 55 -8.26 1.35 -2.00
C ILE A 55 -9.39 1.64 -1.01
N ASN A 56 -10.04 2.80 -1.14
CA ASN A 56 -11.11 3.21 -0.23
C ASN A 56 -12.35 2.30 -0.37
N GLY A 57 -12.94 1.93 0.77
CA GLY A 57 -14.00 0.94 0.89
C GLY A 57 -13.52 -0.52 0.89
N GLY A 58 -12.24 -0.76 0.56
CA GLY A 58 -11.70 -2.10 0.39
C GLY A 58 -11.13 -2.75 1.65
N ILE A 59 -10.72 -4.01 1.50
CA ILE A 59 -10.07 -4.81 2.54
C ILE A 59 -8.76 -5.42 2.03
N TYR A 60 -7.68 -5.22 2.78
CA TYR A 60 -6.36 -5.76 2.49
C TYR A 60 -6.13 -7.05 3.30
N VAL A 61 -5.98 -8.18 2.61
CA VAL A 61 -5.82 -9.51 3.26
C VAL A 61 -4.41 -10.05 3.07
N GLY A 62 -3.83 -10.59 4.14
CA GLY A 62 -2.51 -11.22 4.13
C GLY A 62 -2.45 -12.54 3.36
N GLY A 63 -1.29 -12.85 2.76
CA GLY A 63 -1.05 -14.14 2.11
C GLY A 63 -1.01 -15.34 3.08
N GLY A 64 -0.72 -15.07 4.36
CA GLY A 64 -0.98 -15.98 5.47
C GLY A 64 -1.88 -15.28 6.48
N GLU A 65 -2.57 -16.08 7.30
CA GLU A 65 -3.49 -15.63 8.34
C GLU A 65 -2.87 -14.56 9.25
N ARG A 66 -3.56 -13.44 9.36
CA ARG A 66 -3.21 -12.27 10.17
C ARG A 66 -4.43 -11.33 10.19
N GLU A 67 -4.27 -10.06 10.53
CA GLU A 67 -5.34 -9.09 10.37
C GLU A 67 -5.79 -8.90 8.90
N ALA A 68 -7.07 -8.58 8.70
CA ALA A 68 -7.58 -8.06 7.44
C ALA A 68 -7.82 -6.55 7.58
N ILE A 69 -7.07 -5.71 6.87
CA ILE A 69 -7.08 -4.26 7.13
C ILE A 69 -8.15 -3.60 6.27
N VAL A 70 -9.13 -2.96 6.92
CA VAL A 70 -10.19 -2.20 6.24
C VAL A 70 -9.75 -0.74 6.06
N VAL A 71 -9.88 -0.23 4.84
CA VAL A 71 -9.66 1.19 4.53
C VAL A 71 -11.00 1.77 4.10
N ASP A 72 -11.61 2.61 4.94
CA ASP A 72 -12.95 3.14 4.70
C ASP A 72 -13.10 4.53 5.33
N ASP A 73 -13.50 5.51 4.53
CA ASP A 73 -13.68 6.91 4.94
C ASP A 73 -15.15 7.36 4.97
N SER A 74 -16.07 6.39 5.05
CA SER A 74 -17.50 6.66 5.20
C SER A 74 -17.80 7.49 6.44
N ASP A 75 -17.06 7.25 7.54
CA ASP A 75 -17.15 8.05 8.76
C ASP A 75 -16.33 9.35 8.65
N LYS A 76 -17.03 10.49 8.66
CA LYS A 76 -16.43 11.83 8.57
C LYS A 76 -15.67 12.24 9.84
N GLY A 77 -15.87 11.56 10.97
CA GLY A 77 -15.11 11.76 12.20
C GLY A 77 -13.86 10.88 12.30
N SER A 78 -13.59 10.03 11.32
CA SER A 78 -12.52 9.03 11.39
C SER A 78 -11.11 9.65 11.45
N PRO A 79 -10.16 9.00 12.14
CA PRO A 79 -8.73 9.31 12.04
C PRO A 79 -8.25 9.41 10.59
N LEU A 80 -8.69 8.53 9.70
CA LEU A 80 -8.35 8.54 8.28
C LEU A 80 -8.77 9.83 7.59
N GLN A 81 -10.02 10.28 7.82
CA GLN A 81 -10.53 11.55 7.32
C GLN A 81 -9.73 12.74 7.90
N ALA A 82 -9.37 12.70 9.18
CA ALA A 82 -8.58 13.76 9.81
C ALA A 82 -7.19 13.91 9.17
N VAL A 83 -6.50 12.80 8.87
CA VAL A 83 -5.20 12.82 8.18
C VAL A 83 -5.34 13.37 6.76
N TYR A 84 -6.41 13.03 6.03
CA TYR A 84 -6.66 13.60 4.71
C TYR A 84 -6.87 15.12 4.77
N LEU A 85 -7.65 15.61 5.73
CA LEU A 85 -7.89 17.04 5.90
C LEU A 85 -6.62 17.81 6.27
N GLU A 86 -5.74 17.22 7.09
CA GLU A 86 -4.42 17.80 7.39
C GLU A 86 -3.59 17.95 6.11
N LEU A 87 -3.50 16.91 5.27
CA LEU A 87 -2.80 16.99 3.98
C LEU A 87 -3.37 18.10 3.10
N LEU A 88 -4.70 18.18 3.00
CA LEU A 88 -5.37 19.19 2.19
C LEU A 88 -5.10 20.61 2.71
N GLN A 89 -5.12 20.80 4.03
CA GLN A 89 -4.77 22.08 4.67
C GLN A 89 -3.31 22.46 4.39
N MET A 90 -2.37 21.52 4.56
CA MET A 90 -0.95 21.73 4.30
C MET A 90 -0.72 22.22 2.86
N ARG A 91 -1.29 21.52 1.87
CA ARG A 91 -1.14 21.91 0.46
C ARG A 91 -1.88 23.18 0.10
N THR A 92 -3.05 23.42 0.67
CA THR A 92 -3.80 24.67 0.45
C THR A 92 -3.03 25.87 1.00
N ALA A 93 -2.40 25.74 2.17
CA ALA A 93 -1.54 26.77 2.73
C ALA A 93 -0.29 27.02 1.87
N ALA A 94 0.33 25.96 1.31
CA ALA A 94 1.43 26.07 0.37
C ALA A 94 1.05 26.84 -0.90
N VAL A 95 -0.13 26.56 -1.47
CA VAL A 95 -0.65 27.31 -2.62
C VAL A 95 -0.83 28.80 -2.32
N LYS A 96 -1.32 29.15 -1.12
CA LYS A 96 -1.45 30.55 -0.69
C LYS A 96 -0.09 31.27 -0.58
N ARG A 97 1.01 30.53 -0.42
CA ARG A 97 2.39 31.05 -0.43
C ARG A 97 3.03 31.06 -1.83
N GLY A 98 2.29 30.71 -2.88
CA GLY A 98 2.78 30.69 -4.26
C GLY A 98 3.36 29.35 -4.73
N GLU A 99 3.28 28.29 -3.92
CA GLU A 99 3.73 26.95 -4.33
C GLU A 99 2.69 26.24 -5.21
N SER A 100 3.12 25.35 -6.10
CA SER A 100 2.20 24.46 -6.81
C SER A 100 1.60 23.42 -5.86
N PHE A 101 0.29 23.18 -5.90
CA PHE A 101 -0.36 22.13 -5.10
C PHE A 101 0.33 20.77 -5.27
N LYS A 102 0.77 20.46 -6.50
CA LYS A 102 1.39 19.18 -6.86
C LYS A 102 2.89 19.12 -6.58
N GLY A 103 3.56 20.25 -6.38
CA GLY A 103 5.03 20.34 -6.35
C GLY A 103 5.68 19.40 -5.34
N ALA A 104 5.16 19.37 -4.12
CA ALA A 104 5.67 18.53 -3.03
C ALA A 104 4.66 17.45 -2.58
N ILE A 105 3.66 17.12 -3.41
CA ILE A 105 2.55 16.28 -2.94
C ILE A 105 2.99 14.87 -2.52
N LEU A 106 3.96 14.29 -3.23
CA LEU A 106 4.43 12.94 -2.91
C LEU A 106 5.27 12.93 -1.63
N SER A 107 6.15 13.93 -1.42
CA SER A 107 6.92 14.08 -0.18
C SER A 107 6.02 14.39 1.00
N ASP A 108 5.02 15.27 0.84
CA ASP A 108 4.09 15.60 1.92
C ASP A 108 3.24 14.40 2.34
N VAL A 109 2.78 13.57 1.38
CA VAL A 109 2.10 12.30 1.68
C VAL A 109 3.04 11.37 2.44
N PHE A 110 4.28 11.23 1.98
CA PHE A 110 5.27 10.36 2.59
C PHE A 110 5.57 10.76 4.04
N ASP A 111 5.87 12.03 4.28
CA ASP A 111 6.19 12.57 5.60
C ASP A 111 4.99 12.49 6.54
N LEU A 112 3.79 12.82 6.04
CA LEU A 112 2.57 12.75 6.83
C LEU A 112 2.26 11.32 7.26
N VAL A 113 2.48 10.33 6.39
CA VAL A 113 2.32 8.91 6.72
C VAL A 113 3.30 8.50 7.81
N GLN A 114 4.58 8.84 7.69
CA GLN A 114 5.57 8.51 8.72
C GLN A 114 5.25 9.18 10.06
N LYS A 115 4.75 10.42 10.04
CA LYS A 115 4.36 11.18 11.23
C LYS A 115 3.11 10.60 11.91
N ARG A 116 2.08 10.25 11.14
CA ARG A 116 0.77 9.83 11.67
C ARG A 116 0.68 8.33 11.93
N LEU A 117 1.51 7.55 11.25
CA LEU A 117 1.55 6.10 11.34
C LEU A 117 3.01 5.61 11.32
N PRO A 118 3.79 5.91 12.37
CA PRO A 118 5.20 5.52 12.41
C PRO A 118 5.36 4.00 12.39
N TYR A 119 6.48 3.55 11.83
CA TYR A 119 6.79 2.13 11.80
C TYR A 119 7.09 1.64 13.22
N ASN A 120 6.23 0.77 13.74
CA ASN A 120 6.33 0.23 15.08
C ASN A 120 5.70 -1.17 15.11
N ARG A 121 6.54 -2.19 14.92
CA ARG A 121 6.14 -3.60 14.94
C ARG A 121 5.62 -4.05 16.31
N GLN A 122 6.19 -3.51 17.38
CA GLN A 122 5.75 -3.84 18.74
C GLN A 122 4.32 -3.33 19.00
N LYS A 123 4.01 -2.11 18.54
CA LYS A 123 2.66 -1.54 18.65
C LYS A 123 1.65 -2.30 17.79
N GLU A 124 2.02 -2.69 16.58
CA GLU A 124 1.16 -3.54 15.73
C GLU A 124 0.83 -4.86 16.43
N PHE A 125 1.84 -5.55 16.99
CA PHE A 125 1.62 -6.77 17.76
C PHE A 125 0.74 -6.56 19.01
N GLU A 126 0.88 -5.42 19.70
CA GLU A 126 0.01 -5.05 20.81
C GLU A 126 -1.45 -4.84 20.38
N ILE A 127 -1.67 -4.17 19.24
CA ILE A 127 -3.01 -3.97 18.66
C ILE A 127 -3.62 -5.32 18.32
N GLU A 128 -2.89 -6.19 17.62
CA GLU A 128 -3.34 -7.54 17.30
C GLU A 128 -3.69 -8.30 18.59
N ARG A 129 -2.82 -8.32 19.60
CA ARG A 129 -3.13 -9.01 20.87
C ARG A 129 -4.35 -8.46 21.61
N LYS A 130 -4.56 -7.14 21.59
CA LYS A 130 -5.71 -6.47 22.24
C LYS A 130 -7.02 -6.79 21.53
N VAL A 131 -7.01 -6.73 20.20
CA VAL A 131 -8.20 -6.98 19.38
C VAL A 131 -8.52 -8.48 19.31
N ARG A 132 -7.54 -9.35 19.65
CA ARG A 132 -7.62 -10.82 19.56
C ARG A 132 -8.22 -11.23 18.20
N PRO A 133 -7.64 -10.80 17.06
CA PRO A 133 -8.19 -11.14 15.78
C PRO A 133 -8.21 -12.67 15.69
N MET A 134 -9.41 -13.23 15.53
CA MET A 134 -9.46 -14.49 14.82
C MET A 134 -8.71 -14.30 13.49
N PRO A 135 -8.06 -15.33 12.94
CA PRO A 135 -7.46 -15.25 11.62
C PRO A 135 -8.34 -14.48 10.62
N ASP A 136 -7.80 -13.42 10.02
CA ASP A 136 -8.46 -12.55 9.05
C ASP A 136 -9.65 -11.75 9.56
N GLN A 137 -9.71 -11.50 10.87
CA GLN A 137 -10.67 -10.55 11.43
C GLN A 137 -10.40 -9.14 10.86
N PRO A 138 -11.46 -8.45 10.38
CA PRO A 138 -11.34 -7.07 9.94
C PRO A 138 -10.90 -6.13 11.06
N ILE A 139 -9.85 -5.36 10.81
CA ILE A 139 -9.38 -4.26 11.66
C ILE A 139 -9.33 -3.00 10.80
N SER A 140 -10.00 -1.92 11.24
CA SER A 140 -9.93 -0.63 10.54
C SER A 140 -8.52 -0.04 10.63
N LEU A 141 -8.04 0.54 9.53
CA LEU A 141 -6.80 1.33 9.51
C LEU A 141 -6.81 2.46 10.56
N ASP A 142 -7.99 2.96 10.93
CA ASP A 142 -8.17 3.96 12.00
C ASP A 142 -7.67 3.50 13.37
N VAL A 143 -7.68 2.19 13.64
CA VAL A 143 -7.15 1.63 14.89
C VAL A 143 -5.66 1.92 14.97
N TYR A 144 -4.91 1.63 13.90
CA TYR A 144 -3.48 1.85 13.82
C TYR A 144 -3.11 3.35 13.82
N LEU A 145 -3.95 4.20 13.22
CA LEU A 145 -3.79 5.66 13.27
C LEU A 145 -3.96 6.22 14.69
N ARG A 146 -4.95 5.74 15.45
CA ARG A 146 -5.18 6.17 16.85
C ARG A 146 -4.04 5.74 17.76
N GLU A 147 -3.60 4.51 17.62
CA GLU A 147 -2.52 3.91 18.42
C GLU A 147 -1.13 4.38 17.97
N LYS A 148 -1.04 5.14 16.87
CA LYS A 148 0.20 5.66 16.28
C LYS A 148 1.27 4.58 16.12
N GLY A 149 0.91 3.48 15.47
CA GLY A 149 1.86 2.42 15.18
C GLY A 149 1.33 1.43 14.19
N GLY A 150 2.21 1.01 13.27
CA GLY A 150 1.92 0.03 12.25
C GLY A 150 3.19 -0.51 11.62
N VAL A 151 3.05 -1.17 10.49
CA VAL A 151 4.17 -1.71 9.71
C VAL A 151 3.95 -1.38 8.22
N CYS A 152 4.80 -1.89 7.33
CA CYS A 152 4.81 -1.53 5.91
C CYS A 152 3.44 -1.51 5.23
N ARG A 153 2.60 -2.54 5.45
CA ARG A 153 1.24 -2.61 4.88
C ARG A 153 0.33 -1.48 5.36
N HIS A 154 0.39 -1.10 6.63
CA HIS A 154 -0.40 -0.03 7.20
C HIS A 154 -0.01 1.33 6.60
N GLN A 155 1.30 1.59 6.51
CA GLN A 155 1.83 2.81 5.91
C GLN A 155 1.53 2.89 4.41
N ALA A 156 1.67 1.78 3.67
CA ALA A 156 1.34 1.72 2.26
C ALA A 156 -0.15 1.97 2.00
N LEU A 157 -1.04 1.40 2.82
CA LEU A 157 -2.48 1.63 2.72
C LEU A 157 -2.85 3.10 2.96
N LEU A 158 -2.28 3.74 4.00
CA LEU A 158 -2.51 5.16 4.26
C LEU A 158 -2.02 6.04 3.11
N ALA A 159 -0.79 5.84 2.64
CA ALA A 159 -0.23 6.60 1.53
C ALA A 159 -1.06 6.42 0.24
N ALA A 160 -1.49 5.20 -0.05
CA ALA A 160 -2.29 4.90 -1.22
C ALA A 160 -3.68 5.55 -1.15
N TYR A 161 -4.32 5.48 0.01
CA TYR A 161 -5.60 6.14 0.28
C TYR A 161 -5.54 7.65 0.04
N LEU A 162 -4.53 8.32 0.61
CA LEU A 162 -4.38 9.77 0.47
C LEU A 162 -4.24 10.18 -1.00
N LEU A 163 -3.42 9.47 -1.76
CA LEU A 163 -3.22 9.71 -3.19
C LEU A 163 -4.46 9.36 -4.03
N GLU A 164 -5.14 8.25 -3.72
CA GLU A 164 -6.39 7.87 -4.38
C GLU A 164 -7.45 8.95 -4.21
N ARG A 165 -7.63 9.43 -2.97
CA ARG A 165 -8.64 10.44 -2.66
C ARG A 165 -8.34 11.79 -3.31
N LEU A 166 -7.08 12.24 -3.29
CA LEU A 166 -6.65 13.42 -4.04
C LEU A 166 -6.94 13.28 -5.55
N GLY A 167 -6.76 12.07 -6.10
CA GLY A 167 -7.07 11.76 -7.49
C GLY A 167 -8.57 11.84 -7.78
N ARG A 168 -9.40 11.22 -6.93
CA ARG A 168 -10.86 11.26 -7.02
C ARG A 168 -11.42 12.69 -6.93
N GLU A 169 -10.81 13.54 -6.12
CA GLU A 169 -11.18 14.97 -5.97
C GLU A 169 -10.53 15.89 -7.02
N GLY A 170 -9.86 15.33 -8.04
CA GLY A 170 -9.27 16.08 -9.15
C GLY A 170 -8.04 16.94 -8.80
N LYS A 171 -7.48 16.79 -7.60
CA LYS A 171 -6.31 17.54 -7.13
C LYS A 171 -5.01 17.06 -7.77
N VAL A 172 -4.92 15.75 -8.00
CA VAL A 172 -3.83 15.11 -8.75
C VAL A 172 -4.38 14.27 -9.90
N ARG A 173 -3.53 13.96 -10.89
CA ARG A 173 -3.92 13.23 -12.12
C ARG A 173 -3.04 12.00 -12.34
N GLY A 174 -2.72 11.27 -11.28
CA GLY A 174 -1.95 10.04 -11.36
C GLY A 174 -2.76 8.82 -10.91
N LYS A 175 -2.23 7.65 -11.23
CA LYS A 175 -2.77 6.36 -10.82
C LYS A 175 -1.97 5.84 -9.63
N VAL A 176 -2.66 5.46 -8.57
CA VAL A 176 -2.06 4.83 -7.39
C VAL A 176 -2.30 3.32 -7.41
N SER A 177 -1.36 2.57 -6.88
CA SER A 177 -1.46 1.13 -6.69
C SER A 177 -0.66 0.71 -5.45
N ILE A 178 -1.13 -0.33 -4.77
CA ILE A 178 -0.38 -1.00 -3.71
C ILE A 178 0.34 -2.20 -4.32
N ASP A 179 1.66 -2.19 -4.25
CA ASP A 179 2.49 -3.31 -4.67
C ASP A 179 2.96 -4.08 -3.42
N ARG A 180 2.93 -5.41 -3.50
CA ARG A 180 3.32 -6.32 -2.43
C ARG A 180 4.07 -7.53 -2.98
N ASN A 181 5.23 -7.82 -2.40
CA ASN A 181 6.10 -8.93 -2.79
C ASN A 181 6.64 -9.68 -1.57
N PHE A 182 7.09 -10.91 -1.78
CA PHE A 182 8.00 -11.59 -0.85
C PHE A 182 9.43 -11.44 -1.31
N VAL A 183 10.31 -11.12 -0.36
CA VAL A 183 11.75 -11.18 -0.59
C VAL A 183 12.38 -12.10 0.43
N GLY A 184 13.08 -13.12 -0.07
CA GLY A 184 13.77 -14.10 0.77
C GLY A 184 14.68 -13.41 1.78
N GLY A 185 14.53 -13.76 3.06
CA GLY A 185 15.25 -13.14 4.18
C GLY A 185 14.68 -11.81 4.69
N ARG A 186 13.75 -11.16 3.96
CA ARG A 186 13.07 -9.91 4.37
C ARG A 186 11.56 -10.06 4.62
N GLY A 187 10.97 -11.18 4.20
CA GLY A 187 9.55 -11.45 4.38
C GLY A 187 8.66 -10.73 3.35
N GLY A 188 7.37 -10.62 3.66
CA GLY A 188 6.42 -9.87 2.85
C GLY A 188 6.55 -8.36 3.09
N HIS A 189 6.61 -7.58 2.01
CA HIS A 189 6.70 -6.12 2.06
C HIS A 189 5.67 -5.46 1.15
N ALA A 190 5.19 -4.29 1.53
CA ALA A 190 4.19 -3.52 0.80
C ALA A 190 4.63 -2.06 0.67
N TRP A 191 4.38 -1.46 -0.50
CA TRP A 191 4.68 -0.07 -0.83
C TRP A 191 3.67 0.48 -1.82
N VAL A 192 3.72 1.79 -2.06
CA VAL A 192 2.89 2.47 -3.04
C VAL A 192 3.66 2.71 -4.33
N ARG A 193 3.01 2.40 -5.45
CA ARG A 193 3.39 2.81 -6.79
C ARG A 193 2.46 3.91 -7.24
N TYR A 194 3.00 5.07 -7.61
CA TYR A 194 2.26 6.18 -8.19
C TYR A 194 2.75 6.45 -9.61
N VAL A 195 1.85 6.41 -10.59
CA VAL A 195 2.16 6.76 -11.99
C VAL A 195 1.55 8.13 -12.26
N ASN A 196 2.38 9.15 -12.52
CA ASN A 196 1.86 10.48 -12.82
C ASN A 196 1.26 10.55 -14.24
N SER A 197 0.66 11.70 -14.60
CA SER A 197 0.05 11.91 -15.92
C SER A 197 1.05 11.88 -17.09
N ALA A 198 2.35 12.00 -16.82
CA ALA A 198 3.41 11.87 -17.81
C ALA A 198 3.94 10.44 -17.95
N GLY A 199 3.35 9.47 -17.24
CA GLY A 199 3.78 8.07 -17.25
C GLY A 199 5.01 7.78 -16.38
N MET A 200 5.52 8.77 -15.65
CA MET A 200 6.64 8.57 -14.72
C MET A 200 6.16 7.77 -13.51
N VAL A 201 6.96 6.79 -13.10
CA VAL A 201 6.67 5.90 -11.99
C VAL A 201 7.42 6.35 -10.76
N PHE A 202 6.70 6.62 -9.68
CA PHE A 202 7.24 6.93 -8.36
C PHE A 202 6.95 5.78 -7.40
N ILE A 203 7.93 5.49 -6.55
CA ILE A 203 7.83 4.55 -5.45
C ILE A 203 7.77 5.36 -4.16
N LEU A 204 6.76 5.10 -3.34
CA LEU A 204 6.67 5.60 -1.97
C LEU A 204 6.67 4.38 -1.05
N ASP A 205 7.75 4.22 -0.30
CA ASP A 205 7.96 3.15 0.68
C ASP A 205 8.35 3.78 2.03
N PRO A 206 7.37 4.28 2.80
CA PRO A 206 7.60 4.93 4.09
C PRO A 206 8.30 4.05 5.11
N ALA A 207 8.12 2.72 5.01
CA ALA A 207 8.73 1.76 5.94
C ALA A 207 10.25 1.64 5.74
N ASN A 208 10.73 1.80 4.50
CA ASN A 208 12.15 1.77 4.17
C ASN A 208 12.75 3.17 3.97
N GLY A 209 12.01 4.25 4.22
CA GLY A 209 12.53 5.61 4.06
C GLY A 209 12.73 6.03 2.60
N LEU A 210 12.06 5.39 1.63
CA LEU A 210 12.30 5.61 0.20
C LEU A 210 11.13 6.33 -0.47
N ILE A 211 11.42 7.49 -1.06
CA ILE A 211 10.57 8.17 -2.04
C ILE A 211 11.42 8.57 -3.23
N SER A 212 11.16 7.96 -4.40
CA SER A 212 11.94 8.27 -5.61
C SER A 212 11.19 7.89 -6.87
N GLU A 213 11.58 8.50 -7.98
CA GLU A 213 11.23 7.98 -9.31
C GLU A 213 11.92 6.63 -9.51
N LEU A 214 11.20 5.62 -10.01
CA LEU A 214 11.70 4.25 -10.14
C LEU A 214 13.03 4.18 -10.92
N ARG A 215 13.21 5.02 -11.95
CA ARG A 215 14.44 5.06 -12.75
C ARG A 215 15.66 5.65 -12.02
N ASN A 216 15.43 6.37 -10.92
CA ASN A 216 16.47 7.01 -10.11
C ASN A 216 16.85 6.16 -8.88
N ILE A 217 16.17 5.03 -8.65
CA ILE A 217 16.53 4.09 -7.59
C ILE A 217 17.77 3.32 -8.02
N ASP A 218 18.72 3.14 -7.10
CA ASP A 218 19.91 2.32 -7.32
C ASP A 218 19.55 0.98 -7.99
N PRO A 219 20.21 0.57 -9.09
CA PRO A 219 19.84 -0.62 -9.85
C PRO A 219 19.74 -1.91 -9.03
N SER A 220 20.52 -2.04 -7.94
CA SER A 220 20.48 -3.21 -7.07
C SER A 220 19.19 -3.26 -6.23
N LEU A 221 18.64 -2.10 -5.87
CA LEU A 221 17.36 -1.96 -5.18
C LEU A 221 16.18 -1.85 -6.15
N GLN A 222 16.38 -1.31 -7.34
CA GLN A 222 15.33 -1.09 -8.33
C GLN A 222 14.57 -2.37 -8.68
N ARG A 223 15.28 -3.50 -8.81
CA ARG A 223 14.71 -4.84 -9.08
C ARG A 223 13.66 -5.28 -8.05
N PHE A 224 13.74 -4.77 -6.83
CA PHE A 224 12.76 -5.04 -5.77
C PHE A 224 11.40 -4.40 -6.08
N TYR A 225 11.43 -3.21 -6.70
CA TYR A 225 10.25 -2.38 -6.98
C TYR A 225 9.73 -2.56 -8.41
N GLU A 226 10.52 -3.11 -9.33
CA GLU A 226 10.16 -3.33 -10.74
C GLU A 226 9.17 -4.47 -10.93
N ARG A 227 7.96 -4.18 -11.43
CA ARG A 227 7.04 -5.25 -11.86
C ARG A 227 7.66 -6.06 -13.02
N PRO A 228 7.48 -7.40 -13.06
CA PRO A 228 7.95 -8.24 -14.15
C PRO A 228 7.43 -7.75 -15.51
N LYS A 229 8.30 -7.78 -16.53
CA LYS A 229 7.92 -7.49 -17.92
C LYS A 229 6.80 -8.47 -18.34
N GLY A 230 5.74 -7.95 -18.97
CA GLY A 230 4.55 -8.73 -19.38
C GLY A 230 3.42 -8.79 -18.34
N PHE A 231 3.57 -8.24 -17.14
CA PHE A 231 2.45 -8.14 -16.18
C PHE A 231 1.33 -7.24 -16.72
N LEU A 232 1.68 -6.18 -17.45
CA LEU A 232 0.70 -5.31 -18.14
C LEU A 232 0.08 -5.97 -19.39
N SER A 233 0.80 -6.85 -20.11
CA SER A 233 0.25 -7.52 -21.29
C SER A 233 -0.77 -8.60 -20.91
N LYS A 234 -0.50 -9.37 -19.85
CA LYS A 234 -1.45 -10.34 -19.28
C LYS A 234 -2.72 -9.72 -18.71
N LEU A 235 -2.69 -8.46 -18.25
CA LEU A 235 -3.87 -7.77 -17.71
C LEU A 235 -4.75 -7.12 -18.80
N LEU A 236 -4.21 -6.95 -20.01
CA LEU A 236 -4.89 -6.31 -21.15
C LEU A 236 -5.29 -7.29 -22.26
N GLY A 237 -5.14 -8.60 -22.05
CA GLY A 237 -5.49 -9.60 -23.06
C GLY A 237 -4.77 -9.36 -24.39
N ARG A 238 -3.46 -9.05 -24.34
CA ARG A 238 -2.58 -9.04 -25.51
C ARG A 238 -1.35 -9.91 -25.24
#